data_AF-A0A9P5ACX5-F1
#
_entry.id   AF-A0A9P5ACX5-F1
#
_cell.length_a   1.000
_cell.length_b   1.000
_cell.length_c   1.000
_cell.angle_alpha   90.00
_cell.angle_beta   90.00
_cell.angle_gamma   90.00
#
_symmetry.space_group_name_H-M   'P 1'
#
loop_
_entity.id
_entity.type
_entity.pdbx_description
1 polymer ?
#
loop_
_entity_poly.entity_id
_entity_poly.type
_entity_poly.pdbx_seq_one_letter_code
_entity_poly.pdbx_strand_id
1 'polypeptide(L)'
;MSDDECQPSTWKASAMVPGGINCRLSTLTGPHVDASACNSIIKKYHIALDTFFELNPRLDNDCKAIQPNIRYCVEGFLEPLRAYNGLCGPDNGNATCVGTDKQCCNKNTWTCGDTVDDCTINCYEGNCY
;
A
#
# COMPACT_ATOMS: atom_id res chain seq x y z
N MET A 1 13.74 -16.18 16.38
CA MET A 1 13.64 -14.77 15.95
C MET A 1 12.86 -14.79 14.66
N SER A 2 11.57 -14.45 14.72
CA SER A 2 10.73 -14.30 13.53
C SER A 2 10.41 -12.82 13.45
N ASP A 3 11.01 -12.16 12.47
CA ASP A 3 10.74 -10.76 12.13
C ASP A 3 9.48 -10.67 11.23
N ASP A 4 8.57 -11.63 11.34
CA ASP A 4 7.52 -11.95 10.35
C ASP A 4 6.11 -11.51 10.76
N GLU A 5 6.01 -10.41 11.49
CA GLU A 5 4.74 -9.68 11.54
C GLU A 5 4.77 -8.56 10.51
N CYS A 6 3.66 -8.37 9.79
CA CYS A 6 3.45 -7.17 8.96
C CYS A 6 3.69 -5.86 9.74
N GLN A 7 3.76 -5.90 11.08
CA GLN A 7 4.50 -4.96 11.93
C GLN A 7 5.01 -5.77 13.15
N PRO A 8 6.33 -5.95 13.37
CA PRO A 8 6.82 -6.60 14.59
C PRO A 8 6.32 -5.85 15.83
N SER A 9 6.17 -6.52 16.97
CA SER A 9 5.87 -5.88 18.27
C SER A 9 6.85 -4.75 18.67
N THR A 10 7.99 -4.66 17.98
CA THR A 10 9.01 -3.62 18.09
C THR A 10 8.86 -2.48 17.08
N TRP A 11 7.86 -2.53 16.19
CA TRP A 11 7.60 -1.51 15.18
C TRP A 11 7.27 -0.17 15.85
N LYS A 12 8.10 0.83 15.55
CA LYS A 12 7.76 2.23 15.75
C LYS A 12 7.25 2.77 14.43
N ALA A 13 6.15 3.52 14.48
CA ALA A 13 5.64 4.30 13.35
C ALA A 13 6.78 5.13 12.76
N SER A 14 7.34 4.64 11.66
CA SER A 14 8.26 5.35 10.78
C SER A 14 7.48 5.65 9.52
N ALA A 15 7.80 6.77 8.85
CA ALA A 15 7.21 7.04 7.54
C ALA A 15 7.49 5.84 6.62
N MET A 16 6.43 5.27 6.05
CA MET A 16 6.53 4.17 5.09
C MET A 16 7.36 4.66 3.89
N VAL A 17 8.34 3.87 3.45
CA VAL A 17 9.16 4.23 2.29
C VAL A 17 8.32 4.06 1.02
N PRO A 18 8.38 5.01 0.06
CA PRO A 18 7.74 4.83 -1.24
C PRO A 18 8.11 3.49 -1.89
N GLY A 19 7.12 2.79 -2.43
CA GLY A 19 7.25 1.44 -2.98
C GLY A 19 7.17 0.31 -1.94
N GLY A 20 7.19 0.63 -0.64
CA GLY A 20 6.94 -0.35 0.42
C GLY A 20 5.48 -0.81 0.46
N ILE A 21 5.20 -1.98 1.04
CA ILE A 21 3.83 -2.46 1.21
C ILE A 21 3.19 -1.80 2.43
N ASN A 22 2.20 -0.96 2.20
CA ASN A 22 1.31 -0.45 3.25
C ASN A 22 0.22 -1.48 3.53
N CYS A 23 0.52 -2.42 4.43
CA CYS A 23 -0.40 -3.48 4.80
C CYS A 23 -1.42 -3.01 5.85
N ARG A 24 -2.70 -3.05 5.51
CA ARG A 24 -3.82 -2.65 6.38
C ARG A 24 -4.46 -3.83 7.10
N LEU A 25 -4.55 -4.98 6.43
CA LEU A 25 -5.06 -6.22 7.01
C LEU A 25 -4.14 -7.38 6.65
N SER A 26 -3.83 -8.21 7.64
CA SER A 26 -3.05 -9.43 7.43
C SER A 26 -3.76 -10.65 8.02
N THR A 27 -3.38 -11.82 7.52
CA THR A 27 -3.83 -13.11 8.05
C THR A 27 -2.61 -13.95 8.42
N LEU A 28 -2.70 -14.68 9.53
CA LEU A 28 -1.65 -15.57 10.02
C LEU A 28 -1.93 -16.99 9.53
N THR A 29 -0.97 -17.61 8.85
CA THR A 29 -1.07 -19.03 8.49
C THR A 29 -0.88 -19.92 9.71
N GLY A 30 -1.54 -21.08 9.73
CA GLY A 30 -1.36 -22.07 10.78
C GLY A 30 -0.02 -22.82 10.69
N PRO A 31 0.21 -23.81 11.57
CA PRO A 31 1.44 -24.60 11.59
C PRO A 31 1.55 -25.61 10.43
N HIS A 32 0.44 -25.93 9.78
CA HIS A 32 0.39 -26.81 8.62
C HIS A 32 -0.16 -26.05 7.43
N VAL A 33 0.66 -25.91 6.39
CA VAL A 33 0.35 -25.13 5.20
C VAL A 33 0.84 -25.88 3.98
N ASP A 34 0.02 -25.87 2.95
CA ASP A 34 0.37 -26.32 1.61
C ASP A 34 -0.08 -25.25 0.59
N ALA A 35 0.16 -25.49 -0.70
CA ALA A 35 -0.19 -24.54 -1.75
C ALA A 35 -1.71 -24.22 -1.81
N SER A 36 -2.57 -25.06 -1.23
CA SER A 36 -4.01 -24.78 -1.16
C SER A 36 -4.36 -23.69 -0.15
N ALA A 37 -3.52 -23.45 0.87
CA ALA A 37 -3.72 -22.38 1.84
C ALA A 37 -3.69 -21.00 1.18
N CYS A 38 -2.79 -20.77 0.21
CA CYS A 38 -2.75 -19.56 -0.59
C CYS A 38 -4.11 -19.27 -1.24
N ASN A 39 -4.65 -20.25 -1.99
CA ASN A 39 -5.97 -20.15 -2.61
C ASN A 39 -7.11 -19.98 -1.60
N SER A 40 -6.97 -20.59 -0.42
CA SER A 40 -7.97 -20.49 0.64
C SER A 40 -7.99 -19.08 1.26
N ILE A 41 -6.83 -18.47 1.45
CA ILE A 41 -6.69 -17.07 1.88
C ILE A 41 -7.34 -16.15 0.86
N ILE A 42 -6.97 -16.29 -0.42
CA ILE A 42 -7.48 -15.48 -1.52
C ILE A 42 -9.01 -15.53 -1.57
N LYS A 43 -9.59 -16.73 -1.51
CA LYS A 43 -11.05 -16.91 -1.47
C LYS A 43 -11.70 -16.32 -0.23
N LYS A 44 -11.10 -16.51 0.95
CA LYS A 44 -11.64 -16.04 2.23
C LYS A 44 -11.73 -14.51 2.30
N TYR A 45 -10.72 -13.82 1.77
CA TYR A 45 -10.65 -12.36 1.81
C TYR A 45 -11.13 -11.69 0.52
N HIS A 46 -11.60 -12.47 -0.46
CA HIS A 46 -12.08 -11.98 -1.76
C HIS A 46 -11.07 -11.07 -2.48
N ILE A 47 -9.78 -11.37 -2.36
CA ILE A 47 -8.68 -10.64 -3.01
C ILE A 47 -8.34 -11.32 -4.36
N ALA A 48 -7.90 -10.56 -5.36
CA ALA A 48 -7.39 -11.13 -6.60
C ALA A 48 -6.01 -11.78 -6.38
N LEU A 49 -5.68 -12.85 -7.12
CA LEU A 49 -4.39 -13.54 -6.98
C LEU A 49 -3.21 -12.59 -7.22
N ASP A 50 -3.27 -11.78 -8.27
CA ASP A 50 -2.20 -10.84 -8.62
C ASP A 50 -2.01 -9.79 -7.54
N THR A 51 -3.10 -9.21 -7.01
CA THR A 51 -3.03 -8.28 -5.87
C THR A 51 -2.45 -8.95 -4.62
N PHE A 52 -2.78 -10.22 -4.36
CA PHE A 52 -2.20 -10.95 -3.24
C PHE A 52 -0.67 -11.11 -3.41
N PHE A 53 -0.18 -11.36 -4.61
CA PHE A 53 1.27 -11.42 -4.87
C PHE A 53 1.93 -10.05 -4.81
N GLU A 54 1.30 -8.99 -5.32
CA GLU A 54 1.78 -7.61 -5.18
C GLU A 54 1.96 -7.21 -3.71
N LEU A 55 0.99 -7.57 -2.86
CA LEU A 55 1.05 -7.31 -1.42
C LEU A 55 2.02 -8.24 -0.67
N ASN A 56 2.47 -9.33 -1.30
CA ASN A 56 3.37 -10.30 -0.69
C ASN A 56 4.51 -10.72 -1.65
N PRO A 57 5.42 -9.81 -2.01
CA PRO A 57 6.46 -10.07 -3.02
C PRO A 57 7.38 -11.27 -2.69
N ARG A 58 7.49 -11.66 -1.42
CA ARG A 58 8.25 -12.84 -0.96
C ARG A 58 7.73 -14.16 -1.52
N LEU A 59 6.49 -14.19 -2.04
CA LEU A 59 5.92 -15.37 -2.68
C LEU A 59 6.41 -15.57 -4.12
N ASP A 60 7.02 -14.56 -4.75
CA ASP A 60 7.53 -14.63 -6.12
C ASP A 60 6.52 -15.20 -7.13
N ASN A 61 5.26 -14.78 -7.00
CA ASN A 61 4.13 -15.28 -7.81
C ASN A 61 3.90 -16.80 -7.73
N ASP A 62 4.39 -17.48 -6.69
CA ASP A 62 4.22 -18.91 -6.46
C ASP A 62 3.53 -19.20 -5.12
N CYS A 63 2.30 -19.71 -5.18
CA CYS A 63 1.57 -20.15 -3.99
C CYS A 63 2.26 -21.30 -3.23
N LYS A 64 3.24 -22.01 -3.82
CA LYS A 64 4.04 -23.01 -3.11
C LYS A 64 5.06 -22.40 -2.15
N ALA A 65 5.39 -21.11 -2.32
CA ALA A 65 6.28 -20.37 -1.43
C ALA A 65 5.61 -19.94 -0.10
N ILE A 66 4.33 -20.28 0.10
CA ILE A 66 3.62 -20.01 1.33
C ILE A 66 4.22 -20.81 2.50
N GLN A 67 4.37 -20.16 3.66
CA GLN A 67 5.05 -20.72 4.83
C GLN A 67 4.11 -20.78 6.04
N PRO A 68 4.31 -21.76 6.95
CA PRO A 68 3.56 -21.86 8.20
C PRO A 68 3.94 -20.79 9.20
N ASN A 69 2.97 -20.35 10.00
CA ASN A 69 3.14 -19.35 11.07
C ASN A 69 3.69 -17.99 10.59
N ILE A 70 3.37 -17.59 9.35
CA ILE A 70 3.77 -16.32 8.74
C ILE A 70 2.52 -15.48 8.46
N ARG A 71 2.63 -14.15 8.62
CA ARG A 71 1.57 -13.22 8.20
C ARG A 71 1.68 -12.89 6.72
N TYR A 72 0.54 -12.95 6.03
CA TYR A 72 0.39 -12.47 4.66
C TYR A 72 -0.59 -11.31 4.63
N CYS A 73 -0.24 -10.28 3.86
CA CYS A 73 -1.09 -9.13 3.66
C CYS A 73 -2.24 -9.46 2.73
N VAL A 74 -3.46 -9.11 3.11
CA VAL A 74 -4.70 -9.41 2.38
C VAL A 74 -5.51 -8.16 2.06
N GLU A 75 -5.10 -7.01 2.59
CA GLU A 75 -5.61 -5.69 2.23
C GLU A 75 -4.49 -4.67 2.43
N GLY A 76 -4.25 -3.85 1.42
CA GLY A 76 -3.16 -2.88 1.45
C GLY A 76 -2.93 -2.29 0.07
N PHE A 77 -1.83 -1.57 -0.06
CA PHE A 77 -1.40 -0.96 -1.32
C PHE A 77 0.11 -0.70 -1.29
N LEU A 78 0.71 -0.52 -2.46
CA LEU A 78 2.07 0.00 -2.58
C LEU A 78 2.08 1.47 -2.14
N GLU A 79 2.92 1.80 -1.17
CA GLU A 79 3.02 3.15 -0.67
C GLU A 79 3.48 4.09 -1.80
N PRO A 80 2.68 5.09 -2.19
CA PRO A 80 3.08 6.02 -3.22
C PRO A 80 4.16 6.97 -2.68
N LEU A 81 4.88 7.63 -3.59
CA LEU A 81 5.70 8.76 -3.21
C LEU A 81 4.78 9.88 -2.69
N ARG A 82 4.95 10.29 -1.43
CA ARG A 82 4.13 11.35 -0.82
C ARG A 82 4.80 12.71 -1.00
N ALA A 83 4.01 13.72 -1.37
CA ALA A 83 4.44 15.10 -1.57
C ALA A 83 4.59 15.87 -0.24
N TYR A 84 5.40 15.38 0.70
CA TYR A 84 5.60 16.04 2.01
C TYR A 84 6.23 17.44 1.92
N ASN A 85 6.89 17.74 0.80
CA ASN A 85 7.42 19.08 0.49
C ASN A 85 6.39 19.97 -0.24
N GLY A 86 5.16 19.49 -0.43
CA GLY A 86 4.09 20.18 -1.13
C GLY A 86 4.19 20.17 -2.66
N LEU A 87 5.14 19.44 -3.25
CA LEU A 87 5.31 19.35 -4.71
C LEU A 87 4.80 18.01 -5.23
N CYS A 88 3.88 18.05 -6.21
CA CYS A 88 3.12 16.87 -6.65
C CYS A 88 3.09 16.71 -8.16
N GLY A 89 2.58 15.56 -8.62
CA GLY A 89 2.34 15.29 -10.04
C GLY A 89 3.59 14.90 -10.84
N PRO A 90 3.49 14.87 -12.18
CA PRO A 90 4.49 14.28 -13.08
C PRO A 90 5.89 14.89 -12.97
N ASP A 91 5.96 16.21 -12.76
CA ASP A 91 7.24 16.94 -12.64
C ASP A 91 7.98 16.63 -11.33
N ASN A 92 7.29 16.00 -10.38
CA ASN A 92 7.79 15.67 -9.04
C ASN A 92 7.80 14.16 -8.78
N GLY A 93 8.08 13.36 -9.83
CA GLY A 93 8.17 11.91 -9.71
C GLY A 93 6.81 11.24 -9.45
N ASN A 94 5.71 11.88 -9.87
CA ASN A 94 4.33 11.47 -9.55
C ASN A 94 4.07 11.40 -8.04
N ALA A 95 4.66 12.31 -7.26
CA ALA A 95 4.37 12.42 -5.85
C ALA A 95 2.90 12.83 -5.63
N THR A 96 2.21 12.13 -4.73
CA THR A 96 0.79 12.38 -4.40
C THR A 96 0.62 13.19 -3.13
N CYS A 97 -0.37 14.06 -3.16
CA CYS A 97 -0.80 14.88 -2.02
C CYS A 97 -1.68 14.10 -1.03
N VAL A 98 -2.27 12.97 -1.45
CA VAL A 98 -3.11 12.14 -0.58
C VAL A 98 -2.33 11.78 0.68
N GLY A 99 -2.96 11.89 1.84
CA GLY A 99 -2.34 11.55 3.13
C GLY A 99 -1.35 12.59 3.68
N THR A 100 -1.20 13.76 3.04
CA THR A 100 -0.44 14.91 3.59
C THR A 100 -1.36 15.91 4.31
N ASP A 101 -0.92 17.14 4.58
CA ASP A 101 -1.77 18.22 5.11
C ASP A 101 -2.79 18.73 4.08
N LYS A 102 -2.43 18.72 2.79
CA LYS A 102 -3.26 19.17 1.68
C LYS A 102 -3.47 18.02 0.69
N GLN A 103 -4.71 17.72 0.33
CA GLN A 103 -5.04 16.43 -0.30
C GLN A 103 -5.13 16.47 -1.84
N CYS A 104 -5.12 17.64 -2.46
CA CYS A 104 -5.38 17.81 -3.90
C CYS A 104 -4.10 18.27 -4.59
N CYS A 105 -3.75 17.62 -5.70
CA CYS A 105 -2.64 18.08 -6.53
C CYS A 105 -3.16 19.06 -7.59
N ASN A 106 -2.74 20.33 -7.55
CA ASN A 106 -3.16 21.31 -8.54
C ASN A 106 -2.37 21.14 -9.84
N LYS A 107 -3.07 20.94 -10.96
CA LYS A 107 -2.51 20.67 -12.30
C LYS A 107 -1.80 21.87 -12.96
N ASN A 108 -2.05 23.08 -12.46
CA ASN A 108 -1.44 24.30 -13.01
C ASN A 108 -0.16 24.68 -12.27
N THR A 109 -0.10 24.40 -10.97
CA THR A 109 1.03 24.80 -10.11
C THR A 109 1.93 23.64 -9.71
N TRP A 110 1.46 22.39 -9.85
CA TRP A 110 2.13 21.18 -9.36
C TRP A 110 2.43 21.22 -7.86
N THR A 111 1.53 21.85 -7.10
CA THR A 111 1.62 21.95 -5.65
C THR A 111 0.40 21.36 -4.97
N CYS A 112 0.59 20.84 -3.76
CA CYS A 112 -0.52 20.39 -2.93
C CYS A 112 -1.37 21.56 -2.45
N GLY A 113 -2.67 21.41 -2.61
CA GLY A 113 -3.71 22.37 -2.32
C GLY A 113 -4.91 21.70 -1.62
N ASP A 114 -5.74 22.53 -1.00
CA ASP A 114 -6.94 22.16 -0.28
C ASP A 114 -8.09 23.16 -0.52
N THR A 115 -7.88 24.13 -1.41
CA THR A 115 -8.93 25.07 -1.80
C THR A 115 -9.92 24.42 -2.76
N VAL A 116 -11.10 25.04 -2.91
CA VAL A 116 -12.08 24.59 -3.90
C VAL A 116 -11.48 24.57 -5.30
N ASP A 117 -10.67 25.55 -5.66
CA ASP A 117 -10.03 25.60 -6.98
C ASP A 117 -9.05 24.43 -7.18
N ASP A 118 -8.20 24.16 -6.18
CA ASP A 118 -7.23 23.06 -6.19
C ASP A 118 -7.88 21.69 -6.31
N CYS A 119 -9.02 21.50 -5.65
CA CYS A 119 -9.70 20.20 -5.55
C CYS A 119 -10.81 19.98 -6.57
N THR A 120 -11.18 20.99 -7.37
CA THR A 120 -12.23 20.87 -8.40
C THR A 120 -11.63 21.03 -9.81
N ILE A 121 -11.75 22.20 -10.41
CA ILE A 121 -11.39 22.47 -11.81
C ILE A 121 -9.90 22.25 -12.09
N ASN A 122 -9.04 22.52 -11.11
CA ASN A 122 -7.59 22.39 -11.26
C ASN A 122 -7.02 21.13 -10.61
N CYS A 123 -7.86 20.20 -10.16
CA CYS A 123 -7.38 18.96 -9.57
C CYS A 123 -6.84 18.01 -10.64
N TYR A 124 -5.57 17.63 -10.50
CA TYR A 124 -4.92 16.59 -11.31
C TYR A 124 -5.15 15.19 -10.70
N GLU A 125 -4.89 15.07 -9.40
CA GLU A 125 -5.05 13.85 -8.62
C GLU A 125 -5.33 14.16 -7.16
N GLY A 126 -5.57 13.11 -6.38
CA GLY A 126 -5.83 13.19 -4.96
C GLY A 126 -7.32 13.24 -4.66
N ASN A 127 -7.72 14.02 -3.65
CA ASN A 127 -9.13 14.11 -3.25
C ASN A 127 -9.91 15.11 -4.11
N CYS A 128 -9.94 14.90 -5.42
CA CYS A 128 -10.71 15.71 -6.37
C CYS A 128 -12.22 15.48 -6.20
N TYR A 129 -13.04 16.52 -6.33
CA TYR A 129 -14.51 16.45 -6.25
C TYR A 129 -15.24 17.44 -7.14
#